data_AF-A0A7S3AIN9-F1
#
_entry.id   AF-A0A7S3AIN9-F1
#
_cell.length_a   1.000
_cell.length_b   1.000
_cell.length_c   1.000
_cell.angle_alpha   90.00
_cell.angle_beta   90.00
_cell.angle_gamma   90.00
#
_symmetry.space_group_name_H-M   'P 1'
#
loop_
_entity.id
_entity.type
_entity.pdbx_description
1 polymer ?
#
loop_
_entity_poly.entity_id
_entity_poly.type
_entity_poly.pdbx_seq_one_letter_code
_entity_poly.pdbx_strand_id
1 'polypeptide(L)'
;GGDRIRLSARNSGLFFLQATREVLAMMNRLQHRMDTEGVWDQTAYNEEMWYAWNGGSGPTDVPRDISSRVMNYLCHMNTKVLFRYVLDDTPLAKALLPVSVHVNYHPEKLPRMQDIFARYHGLGPDLGTGEGKPTPRAGEGGLRAWHWGVGLKSGKWCRELPRMARGKGVSASKLAQRLLRAASVTWAGISGMRFGRNGQLVTPWGGGEWGVVSGKSEIVFADFMGQQHIVTDRGRWPELVSTRCADMENVTLRVISE
;
A
#
# COMPACT_ATOMS: atom_id res chain seq x y z
N GLY A 1 0.73 25.51 -15.56
CA GLY A 1 1.12 24.15 -15.14
C GLY A 1 1.12 24.15 -13.64
N GLY A 2 0.33 23.27 -13.00
CA GLY A 2 0.29 23.21 -11.54
C GLY A 2 1.47 22.38 -11.03
N ASP A 3 2.34 22.99 -10.24
CA ASP A 3 3.45 22.29 -9.61
C ASP A 3 2.91 21.15 -8.74
N ARG A 4 3.41 19.94 -9.00
CA ARG A 4 3.08 18.75 -8.22
C ARG A 4 4.10 18.61 -7.10
N ILE A 5 3.64 18.74 -5.87
CA ILE A 5 4.46 18.53 -4.68
C ILE A 5 4.48 17.02 -4.36
N ARG A 6 5.67 16.46 -4.14
CA ARG A 6 5.84 15.06 -3.70
C ARG A 6 6.31 15.05 -2.25
N LEU A 7 5.45 14.59 -1.36
CA LEU A 7 5.73 14.48 0.07
C LEU A 7 5.92 13.02 0.48
N SER A 8 6.95 12.74 1.28
CA SER A 8 7.07 11.47 1.97
C SER A 8 6.12 11.47 3.17
N ALA A 9 5.06 10.67 3.09
CA ALA A 9 4.05 10.60 4.16
C ALA A 9 4.52 9.71 5.31
N ARG A 10 4.41 10.22 6.53
CA ARG A 10 4.50 9.46 7.78
C ARG A 10 3.17 8.78 8.07
N ASN A 11 3.21 7.58 8.64
CA ASN A 11 1.99 6.89 9.06
C ASN A 11 1.40 7.57 10.31
N SER A 12 0.09 7.85 10.29
CA SER A 12 -0.59 8.58 11.37
C SER A 12 -1.26 7.72 12.45
N GLY A 13 -1.14 6.40 12.36
CA GLY A 13 -1.83 5.53 13.31
C GLY A 13 -1.19 5.48 14.70
N LEU A 14 -0.03 6.09 14.89
CA LEU A 14 0.57 6.33 16.20
C LEU A 14 1.39 7.62 16.17
N PHE A 15 1.06 8.56 17.05
CA PHE A 15 1.82 9.76 17.28
C PHE A 15 2.08 9.99 18.75
N PHE A 16 3.21 10.62 19.03
CA PHE A 16 3.45 11.29 20.29
C PHE A 16 3.33 12.79 20.06
N LEU A 17 2.54 13.47 20.89
CA LEU A 17 2.36 14.92 20.86
C LEU A 17 2.76 15.49 22.22
N GLN A 18 3.67 16.45 22.21
CA GLN A 18 3.96 17.23 23.41
C GLN A 18 2.90 18.33 23.56
N ALA A 19 2.29 18.44 24.74
CA ALA A 19 1.24 19.43 24.98
C ALA A 19 1.82 20.85 25.10
N THR A 20 2.07 21.49 23.95
CA THR A 20 2.49 22.90 23.85
C THR A 20 1.41 23.74 23.14
N ARG A 21 1.54 25.07 23.20
CA ARG A 21 0.58 25.99 22.54
C ARG A 21 0.58 25.80 21.03
N GLU A 22 1.76 25.55 20.46
CA GLU A 22 2.01 25.36 19.04
C GLU A 22 1.37 24.05 18.56
N VAL A 23 1.54 22.97 19.32
CA VAL A 23 0.89 21.68 19.04
C VAL A 23 -0.62 21.81 19.11
N LEU A 24 -1.17 22.51 20.11
CA LEU A 24 -2.61 22.77 20.17
C LEU A 24 -3.11 23.55 18.94
N ALA A 25 -2.39 24.58 18.52
CA ALA A 25 -2.73 25.35 17.33
C ALA A 25 -2.73 24.48 16.05
N MET A 26 -1.78 23.55 15.92
CA MET A 26 -1.80 22.58 14.82
C MET A 26 -2.96 21.60 14.91
N MET A 27 -3.27 21.07 16.09
CA MET A 27 -4.38 20.14 16.24
C MET A 27 -5.71 20.81 15.87
N ASN A 28 -5.90 22.09 16.22
CA ASN A 28 -7.06 22.87 15.78
C ASN A 28 -7.13 23.03 14.26
N ARG A 29 -5.99 23.26 13.59
CA ARG A 29 -5.93 23.30 12.12
C ARG A 29 -6.27 21.95 11.51
N LEU A 30 -5.69 20.86 12.04
CA LEU A 30 -6.00 19.51 11.57
C LEU A 30 -7.48 19.19 11.69
N GLN A 31 -8.09 19.49 12.83
CA GLN A 31 -9.53 19.34 13.03
C GLN A 31 -10.32 20.12 11.98
N HIS A 32 -10.04 21.42 11.84
CA HIS A 32 -10.73 22.27 10.86
C HIS A 32 -10.63 21.70 9.44
N ARG A 33 -9.43 21.27 9.01
CA ARG A 33 -9.22 20.70 7.68
C ARG A 33 -9.97 19.39 7.49
N MET A 34 -9.95 18.50 8.47
CA MET A 34 -10.73 17.25 8.41
C MET A 34 -12.23 17.51 8.33
N ASP A 35 -12.73 18.53 9.04
CA ASP A 35 -14.15 18.89 9.07
C ASP A 35 -14.62 19.58 7.76
N THR A 36 -13.72 20.28 7.05
CA THR A 36 -14.08 21.16 5.91
C THR A 36 -13.59 20.70 4.54
N GLU A 37 -12.47 19.98 4.46
CA GLU A 37 -11.80 19.65 3.20
C GLU A 37 -11.97 18.18 2.77
N GLY A 38 -12.60 17.34 3.60
CA GLY A 38 -12.76 15.90 3.32
C GLY A 38 -11.43 15.14 3.25
N VAL A 39 -10.38 15.69 3.86
CA VAL A 39 -9.05 15.08 3.94
C VAL A 39 -8.95 14.13 5.14
N TRP A 40 -8.17 13.06 4.98
CA TRP A 40 -7.84 12.18 6.09
C TRP A 40 -6.75 12.77 6.98
N ASP A 41 -6.77 12.41 8.25
CA ASP A 41 -5.79 12.79 9.27
C ASP A 41 -4.34 12.62 8.80
N GLN A 42 -4.02 11.49 8.14
CA GLN A 42 -2.67 11.24 7.64
C GLN A 42 -2.23 12.26 6.60
N THR A 43 -3.13 12.62 5.67
CA THR A 43 -2.84 13.59 4.61
C THR A 43 -2.69 14.97 5.21
N ALA A 44 -3.67 15.41 5.99
CA ALA A 44 -3.66 16.71 6.65
C ALA A 44 -2.41 16.89 7.51
N TYR A 45 -2.08 15.90 8.36
CA TYR A 45 -0.90 15.92 9.22
C TYR A 45 0.40 16.10 8.44
N ASN A 46 0.60 15.35 7.36
CA ASN A 46 1.84 15.41 6.59
C ASN A 46 1.98 16.72 5.81
N GLU A 47 0.88 17.26 5.29
CA GLU A 47 0.87 18.56 4.62
C GLU A 47 1.10 19.70 5.61
N GLU A 48 0.44 19.69 6.76
CA GLU A 48 0.65 20.68 7.84
C GLU A 48 2.11 20.72 8.29
N MET A 49 2.75 19.54 8.41
CA MET A 49 4.17 19.43 8.72
C MET A 49 5.07 20.00 7.62
N TRP A 50 4.66 19.87 6.35
CA TRP A 50 5.40 20.46 5.24
C TRP A 50 5.24 21.98 5.20
N TYR A 51 4.01 22.50 5.40
CA TYR A 51 3.75 23.94 5.46
C TYR A 51 4.52 24.61 6.62
N ALA A 52 4.70 23.91 7.73
CA ALA A 52 5.53 24.38 8.85
C ALA A 52 6.99 24.63 8.43
N TRP A 53 7.53 23.77 7.57
CA TRP A 53 8.92 23.86 7.12
C TRP A 53 9.13 24.92 6.02
N ASN A 54 8.16 25.10 5.12
CA ASN A 54 8.29 25.99 3.97
C ASN A 54 7.75 27.42 4.19
N GLY A 55 7.54 27.83 5.44
CA GLY A 55 7.08 29.19 5.77
C GLY A 55 5.64 29.49 5.37
N GLY A 56 4.87 28.46 5.02
CA GLY A 56 3.58 28.57 4.37
C GLY A 56 3.66 29.21 2.97
N SER A 57 2.86 28.71 2.05
CA SER A 57 2.95 29.01 0.61
C SER A 57 2.43 30.40 0.23
N GLY A 58 2.32 31.35 1.17
CA GLY A 58 1.89 32.72 0.89
C GLY A 58 2.45 33.77 1.84
N PRO A 59 2.51 35.04 1.41
CA PRO A 59 3.05 36.17 2.20
C PRO A 59 2.26 36.50 3.48
N THR A 60 1.17 35.77 3.76
CA THR A 60 0.32 35.91 4.96
C THR A 60 0.34 34.68 5.86
N ASP A 61 1.13 33.64 5.53
CA ASP A 61 1.14 32.42 6.32
C ASP A 61 1.98 32.60 7.60
N VAL A 62 1.34 32.34 8.74
CA VAL A 62 1.99 32.34 10.05
C VAL A 62 2.92 31.13 10.14
N PRO A 63 4.19 31.30 10.56
CA PRO A 63 5.09 30.18 10.86
C PRO A 63 4.41 29.17 11.78
N ARG A 64 4.45 27.89 11.42
CA ARG A 64 3.69 26.86 12.17
C ARG A 64 4.45 26.30 13.37
N ASP A 65 5.61 26.85 13.73
CA ASP A 65 6.43 26.65 14.96
C ASP A 65 6.38 25.25 15.59
N ILE A 66 6.43 24.22 14.75
CA ILE A 66 6.35 22.82 15.17
C ILE A 66 7.53 22.07 14.60
N SER A 67 8.15 21.26 15.46
CA SER A 67 9.15 20.29 15.06
C SER A 67 8.56 18.88 15.11
N SER A 68 8.99 18.03 14.19
CA SER A 68 8.66 16.61 14.21
C SER A 68 9.91 15.75 14.16
N ARG A 69 9.82 14.58 14.79
CA ARG A 69 10.83 13.53 14.72
C ARG A 69 10.13 12.21 14.39
N VAL A 70 10.85 11.32 13.72
CA VAL A 70 10.35 9.98 13.41
C VAL A 70 10.79 9.05 14.54
N MET A 71 9.84 8.39 15.20
CA MET A 71 10.16 7.36 16.19
C MET A 71 10.93 6.20 15.53
N ASN A 72 11.74 5.48 16.30
CA ASN A 72 12.42 4.29 15.78
C ASN A 72 11.37 3.27 15.33
N TYR A 73 11.32 3.01 14.02
CA TYR A 73 10.31 2.17 13.39
C TYR A 73 10.48 0.67 13.71
N LEU A 74 11.62 0.25 14.29
CA LEU A 74 11.80 -1.10 14.81
C LEU A 74 11.27 -1.23 16.25
N CYS A 75 11.24 -0.13 17.02
CA CYS A 75 10.61 -0.11 18.35
C CYS A 75 9.09 0.08 18.25
N HIS A 76 8.64 0.93 17.34
CA HIS A 76 7.23 1.27 17.12
C HIS A 76 6.81 0.90 15.70
N MET A 77 6.77 -0.40 15.42
CA MET A 77 6.63 -0.89 14.06
C MET A 77 5.19 -0.90 13.58
N ASN A 78 4.99 -0.56 12.32
CA ASN A 78 3.79 -0.96 11.60
C ASN A 78 3.95 -2.42 11.16
N THR A 79 2.88 -3.21 11.20
CA THR A 79 2.87 -4.59 10.68
C THR A 79 3.43 -4.76 9.27
N LYS A 80 3.39 -3.73 8.41
CA LYS A 80 4.10 -3.73 7.12
C LYS A 80 5.60 -4.04 7.25
N VAL A 81 6.25 -3.48 8.27
CA VAL A 81 7.67 -3.72 8.58
C VAL A 81 7.88 -5.09 9.18
N LEU A 82 7.02 -5.48 10.14
CA LEU A 82 7.08 -6.78 10.79
C LEU A 82 7.09 -7.91 9.75
N PHE A 83 6.08 -7.91 8.90
CA PHE A 83 5.91 -8.95 7.90
C PHE A 83 7.06 -8.93 6.88
N ARG A 84 7.28 -7.80 6.20
CA ARG A 84 8.22 -7.74 5.05
C ARG A 84 9.70 -7.92 5.36
N TYR A 85 10.12 -7.57 6.57
CA TYR A 85 11.53 -7.45 6.89
C TYR A 85 11.88 -8.24 8.14
N VAL A 86 11.16 -8.01 9.23
CA VAL A 86 11.51 -8.61 10.52
C VAL A 86 11.32 -10.12 10.52
N LEU A 87 10.23 -10.65 9.96
CA LEU A 87 9.98 -12.10 9.99
C LEU A 87 10.87 -12.89 9.02
N ASP A 88 11.30 -12.26 7.92
CA ASP A 88 12.18 -12.87 6.93
C ASP A 88 13.65 -12.87 7.39
N ASP A 89 14.05 -11.90 8.21
CA ASP A 89 15.38 -11.84 8.84
C ASP A 89 15.38 -12.62 10.15
N THR A 90 15.79 -13.89 10.12
CA THR A 90 15.76 -14.78 11.29
C THR A 90 16.53 -14.24 12.51
N PRO A 91 17.77 -13.72 12.38
CA PRO A 91 18.48 -13.05 13.48
C PRO A 91 17.68 -11.88 14.08
N LEU A 92 17.19 -10.97 13.25
CA LEU A 92 16.43 -9.81 13.69
C LEU A 92 15.11 -10.23 14.35
N ALA A 93 14.40 -11.20 13.76
CA ALA A 93 13.14 -11.72 14.26
C ALA A 93 13.28 -12.26 15.70
N LYS A 94 14.42 -12.90 16.00
CA LYS A 94 14.70 -13.49 17.32
C LYS A 94 15.12 -12.46 18.35
N ALA A 95 15.89 -11.44 17.95
CA ALA A 95 16.45 -10.46 18.88
C ALA A 95 15.52 -9.28 19.19
N LEU A 96 14.62 -8.94 18.26
CA LEU A 96 13.81 -7.73 18.37
C LEU A 96 12.62 -7.92 19.30
N LEU A 97 12.53 -7.09 20.34
CA LEU A 97 11.33 -6.92 21.17
C LEU A 97 10.76 -5.51 20.94
N PRO A 98 9.71 -5.35 20.11
CA PRO A 98 9.14 -4.03 19.87
C PRO A 98 8.38 -3.51 21.09
N VAL A 99 8.36 -2.19 21.24
CA VAL A 99 7.52 -1.49 22.23
C VAL A 99 6.06 -1.49 21.76
N SER A 100 5.82 -1.32 20.46
CA SER A 100 4.48 -1.40 19.89
C SER A 100 4.48 -1.97 18.47
N VAL A 101 3.40 -2.68 18.13
CA VAL A 101 3.14 -3.18 16.78
C VAL A 101 1.76 -2.69 16.32
N HIS A 102 1.74 -1.75 15.38
CA HIS A 102 0.51 -1.22 14.80
C HIS A 102 0.00 -2.13 13.66
N VAL A 103 -1.11 -2.83 13.92
CA VAL A 103 -1.78 -3.72 12.97
C VAL A 103 -2.64 -2.90 11.99
N ASN A 104 -2.05 -2.55 10.85
CA ASN A 104 -2.65 -1.70 9.83
C ASN A 104 -2.80 -2.45 8.49
N TYR A 105 -3.82 -2.11 7.71
CA TYR A 105 -4.11 -2.65 6.37
C TYR A 105 -4.50 -4.14 6.31
N HIS A 106 -4.97 -4.71 7.42
CA HIS A 106 -5.42 -6.11 7.48
C HIS A 106 -6.94 -6.20 7.75
N PRO A 107 -7.69 -7.03 7.01
CA PRO A 107 -9.09 -7.32 7.34
C PRO A 107 -9.22 -8.16 8.62
N GLU A 108 -8.30 -9.07 8.87
CA GLU A 108 -8.23 -9.97 10.03
C GLU A 108 -7.37 -9.43 11.18
N LYS A 109 -7.63 -8.19 11.62
CA LYS A 109 -6.79 -7.55 12.67
C LYS A 109 -6.70 -8.37 13.96
N LEU A 110 -7.82 -8.94 14.40
CA LEU A 110 -7.92 -9.64 15.68
C LEU A 110 -7.05 -10.91 15.74
N PRO A 111 -7.17 -11.88 14.80
CA PRO A 111 -6.26 -13.02 14.75
C PRO A 111 -4.79 -12.63 14.66
N ARG A 112 -4.45 -11.59 13.89
CA ARG A 112 -3.06 -11.10 13.79
C ARG A 112 -2.53 -10.53 15.09
N MET A 113 -3.35 -9.76 15.82
CA MET A 113 -2.96 -9.21 17.12
C MET A 113 -2.65 -10.34 18.11
N GLN A 114 -3.45 -11.41 18.10
CA GLN A 114 -3.21 -12.60 18.92
C GLN A 114 -1.89 -13.29 18.54
N ASP A 115 -1.64 -13.51 17.24
CA ASP A 115 -0.40 -14.16 16.80
C ASP A 115 0.85 -13.31 17.09
N ILE A 116 0.74 -11.98 17.01
CA ILE A 116 1.81 -11.04 17.38
C ILE A 116 2.07 -11.10 18.89
N PHE A 117 1.01 -11.09 19.70
CA PHE A 117 1.13 -11.20 21.14
C PHE A 117 1.75 -12.56 21.54
N ALA A 118 1.24 -13.64 20.95
CA ALA A 118 1.76 -15.00 21.10
C ALA A 118 3.26 -15.09 20.83
N ARG A 119 3.73 -14.42 19.77
CA ARG A 119 5.13 -14.38 19.39
C ARG A 119 6.04 -13.72 20.44
N TYR A 120 5.63 -12.58 21.01
CA TYR A 120 6.50 -11.76 21.85
C TYR A 120 6.34 -12.02 23.35
N HIS A 121 5.17 -12.48 23.78
CA HIS A 121 4.85 -12.66 25.20
C HIS A 121 4.48 -14.11 25.56
N GLY A 122 4.51 -15.04 24.60
CA GLY A 122 3.94 -16.38 24.76
C GLY A 122 2.41 -16.35 24.65
N LEU A 123 1.73 -17.47 24.93
CA LEU A 123 0.27 -17.58 24.80
C LEU A 123 -0.43 -16.42 25.52
N GLY A 124 -1.03 -15.52 24.73
CA GLY A 124 -1.81 -14.39 25.23
C GLY A 124 -3.20 -14.82 25.68
N PRO A 125 -4.00 -13.89 26.23
CA PRO A 125 -5.43 -14.15 26.43
C PRO A 125 -6.05 -14.55 25.07
N ASP A 126 -6.89 -15.57 25.07
CA ASP A 126 -7.70 -15.92 23.90
C ASP A 126 -8.69 -14.78 23.63
N LEU A 127 -8.37 -13.94 22.64
CA LEU A 127 -9.20 -12.83 22.18
C LEU A 127 -10.16 -13.25 21.04
N GLY A 128 -10.27 -14.55 20.69
CA GLY A 128 -10.97 -15.05 19.50
C GLY A 128 -10.11 -15.98 18.64
N THR A 129 -10.46 -16.28 17.38
CA THR A 129 -9.82 -17.38 16.61
C THR A 129 -8.38 -17.13 16.09
N GLY A 130 -7.52 -16.45 16.84
CA GLY A 130 -6.06 -16.41 16.67
C GLY A 130 -5.36 -17.47 17.52
N GLU A 131 -4.11 -17.80 17.16
CA GLU A 131 -3.41 -19.12 17.18
C GLU A 131 -3.16 -19.64 15.76
N GLY A 132 -3.72 -18.95 14.75
CA GLY A 132 -3.63 -19.25 13.33
C GLY A 132 -3.62 -20.74 12.99
N LYS A 133 -4.82 -21.29 12.84
CA LYS A 133 -5.00 -22.63 12.27
C LYS A 133 -4.19 -22.75 10.97
N PRO A 134 -3.54 -23.90 10.72
CA PRO A 134 -2.94 -24.18 9.42
C PRO A 134 -3.95 -23.82 8.35
N THR A 135 -3.56 -22.91 7.46
CA THR A 135 -4.40 -22.65 6.30
C THR A 135 -3.99 -23.66 5.23
N PRO A 136 -4.84 -23.96 4.25
CA PRO A 136 -4.44 -24.74 3.06
C PRO A 136 -3.25 -24.13 2.28
N ARG A 137 -2.70 -23.00 2.73
CA ARG A 137 -1.73 -22.13 2.06
C ARG A 137 -0.47 -21.87 2.90
N ALA A 138 -0.45 -22.26 4.18
CA ALA A 138 0.72 -22.17 5.07
C ALA A 138 0.58 -23.24 6.17
N GLY A 139 1.41 -24.27 6.09
CA GLY A 139 1.38 -25.41 7.02
C GLY A 139 1.76 -25.05 8.46
N GLU A 140 2.47 -23.94 8.64
CA GLU A 140 2.92 -23.46 9.96
C GLU A 140 1.88 -22.61 10.70
N GLY A 141 0.78 -22.21 10.04
CA GLY A 141 -0.26 -21.40 10.70
C GLY A 141 0.22 -20.02 11.20
N GLY A 142 -0.54 -19.43 12.11
CA GLY A 142 -0.20 -18.21 12.85
C GLY A 142 0.19 -17.00 12.01
N LEU A 143 1.13 -16.22 12.55
CA LEU A 143 1.67 -15.00 11.95
C LEU A 143 2.16 -15.18 10.50
N ARG A 144 2.66 -16.38 10.16
CA ARG A 144 3.19 -16.72 8.83
C ARG A 144 2.09 -17.02 7.82
N ALA A 145 0.94 -17.55 8.26
CA ALA A 145 -0.22 -17.75 7.39
C ALA A 145 -0.77 -16.44 6.82
N TRP A 146 -0.49 -15.33 7.50
CA TRP A 146 -1.04 -14.03 7.17
C TRP A 146 -0.08 -13.13 6.37
N HIS A 147 1.06 -13.67 5.93
CA HIS A 147 2.04 -12.94 5.10
C HIS A 147 1.51 -12.68 3.67
N TRP A 148 2.10 -11.72 2.93
CA TRP A 148 1.78 -11.46 1.51
C TRP A 148 0.31 -11.08 1.17
N GLY A 149 -0.40 -10.40 2.07
CA GLY A 149 -1.78 -9.94 1.80
C GLY A 149 -2.84 -11.05 1.80
N VAL A 150 -2.59 -12.16 2.49
CA VAL A 150 -3.63 -13.14 2.86
C VAL A 150 -4.71 -12.40 3.67
N GLY A 151 -5.93 -12.35 3.13
CA GLY A 151 -7.06 -11.58 3.67
C GLY A 151 -7.64 -10.54 2.69
N LEU A 152 -6.80 -9.95 1.83
CA LEU A 152 -7.24 -8.96 0.84
C LEU A 152 -7.76 -9.62 -0.45
N LYS A 153 -8.77 -9.00 -1.08
CA LYS A 153 -9.29 -9.45 -2.40
C LYS A 153 -8.18 -9.49 -3.45
N SER A 154 -7.29 -8.48 -3.45
CA SER A 154 -6.10 -8.43 -4.32
C SER A 154 -5.11 -9.56 -4.04
N GLY A 155 -4.92 -9.93 -2.77
CA GLY A 155 -4.08 -11.06 -2.38
C GLY A 155 -4.56 -12.40 -2.94
N LYS A 156 -5.89 -12.57 -3.15
CA LYS A 156 -6.41 -13.75 -3.87
C LYS A 156 -5.91 -13.78 -5.31
N TRP A 157 -6.04 -12.67 -6.03
CA TRP A 157 -5.66 -12.59 -7.44
C TRP A 157 -4.15 -12.74 -7.62
N CYS A 158 -3.35 -12.11 -6.76
CA CYS A 158 -1.89 -12.27 -6.73
C CYS A 158 -1.44 -13.73 -6.60
N ARG A 159 -2.16 -14.55 -5.81
CA ARG A 159 -1.89 -16.00 -5.68
C ARG A 159 -2.30 -16.82 -6.91
N GLU A 160 -3.26 -16.33 -7.68
CA GLU A 160 -3.73 -17.00 -8.90
C GLU A 160 -2.82 -16.67 -10.11
N LEU A 161 -2.03 -15.58 -10.05
CA LEU A 161 -1.15 -15.13 -11.14
C LEU A 161 -0.14 -16.17 -11.64
N PRO A 162 0.62 -16.87 -10.79
CA PRO A 162 1.61 -17.84 -11.27
C PRO A 162 1.00 -19.01 -12.05
N ARG A 163 -0.33 -19.15 -12.04
CA ARG A 163 -1.08 -20.20 -12.73
C ARG A 163 -1.77 -19.70 -14.01
N MET A 164 -1.64 -18.42 -14.34
CA MET A 164 -2.31 -17.83 -15.51
C MET A 164 -1.34 -17.67 -16.68
N ALA A 165 -1.72 -18.22 -17.82
CA ALA A 165 -0.96 -18.06 -19.06
C ALA A 165 -1.04 -16.63 -19.58
N ARG A 166 0.10 -16.12 -20.07
CA ARG A 166 0.22 -14.84 -20.77
C ARG A 166 -0.85 -14.68 -21.86
N GLY A 167 -1.47 -13.50 -21.94
CA GLY A 167 -2.45 -13.16 -22.98
C GLY A 167 -3.82 -13.85 -22.84
N LYS A 168 -4.00 -14.75 -21.86
CA LYS A 168 -5.28 -15.42 -21.64
C LYS A 168 -6.38 -14.41 -21.30
N GLY A 169 -7.53 -14.53 -21.98
CA GLY A 169 -8.72 -13.72 -21.74
C GLY A 169 -8.68 -12.29 -22.29
N VAL A 170 -7.56 -11.86 -22.90
CA VAL A 170 -7.39 -10.50 -23.44
C VAL A 170 -8.45 -10.15 -24.49
N SER A 171 -8.82 -11.09 -25.37
CA SER A 171 -9.86 -10.87 -26.39
C SER A 171 -11.26 -10.65 -25.81
N ALA A 172 -11.57 -11.26 -24.66
CA ALA A 172 -12.89 -11.22 -24.05
C ALA A 172 -13.07 -10.08 -23.02
N SER A 173 -11.97 -9.47 -22.56
CA SER A 173 -12.01 -8.43 -21.51
C SER A 173 -12.17 -7.03 -22.10
N LYS A 174 -13.21 -6.30 -21.66
CA LYS A 174 -13.43 -4.89 -22.03
C LYS A 174 -12.24 -4.01 -21.61
N LEU A 175 -11.72 -4.21 -20.38
CA LEU A 175 -10.56 -3.46 -19.88
C LEU A 175 -9.31 -3.76 -20.72
N ALA A 176 -9.04 -5.03 -21.03
CA ALA A 176 -7.89 -5.41 -21.85
C ALA A 176 -7.97 -4.81 -23.27
N GLN A 177 -9.15 -4.81 -23.89
CA GLN A 177 -9.35 -4.17 -25.19
C GLN A 177 -9.13 -2.65 -25.14
N ARG A 178 -9.47 -1.99 -24.03
CA ARG A 178 -9.18 -0.55 -23.84
C ARG A 178 -7.68 -0.30 -23.69
N LEU A 179 -6.97 -1.14 -22.93
CA LEU A 179 -5.52 -1.04 -22.76
C LEU A 179 -4.76 -1.29 -24.05
N LEU A 180 -5.24 -2.18 -24.92
CA LEU A 180 -4.66 -2.43 -26.25
C LEU A 180 -4.79 -1.26 -27.22
N ARG A 181 -5.77 -0.39 -27.01
CA ARG A 181 -5.98 0.83 -27.83
C ARG A 181 -5.21 2.04 -27.28
N ALA A 182 -4.53 1.89 -26.15
CA ALA A 182 -3.73 2.98 -25.59
C ALA A 182 -2.50 3.23 -26.47
N ALA A 183 -2.22 4.51 -26.77
CA ALA A 183 -0.99 4.90 -27.46
C ALA A 183 0.22 4.56 -26.59
N SER A 184 0.13 4.94 -25.31
CA SER A 184 1.09 4.63 -24.26
C SER A 184 0.43 4.64 -22.88
N VAL A 185 1.14 4.16 -21.88
CA VAL A 185 0.70 4.14 -20.49
C VAL A 185 1.81 4.71 -19.60
N THR A 186 1.40 5.53 -18.63
CA THR A 186 2.24 6.00 -17.55
C THR A 186 1.97 5.17 -16.31
N TRP A 187 3.00 4.56 -15.72
CA TRP A 187 2.89 3.71 -14.53
C TRP A 187 3.74 4.27 -13.40
N ALA A 188 3.13 4.58 -12.27
CA ALA A 188 3.80 5.24 -11.15
C ALA A 188 4.56 6.53 -11.56
N GLY A 189 4.06 7.24 -12.60
CA GLY A 189 4.68 8.44 -13.15
C GLY A 189 5.68 8.20 -14.28
N ILE A 190 5.93 6.95 -14.67
CA ILE A 190 6.93 6.58 -15.69
C ILE A 190 6.22 6.22 -16.99
N SER A 191 6.49 6.97 -18.06
CA SER A 191 5.84 6.84 -19.36
C SER A 191 6.55 5.84 -20.27
N GLY A 192 5.89 5.45 -21.36
CA GLY A 192 6.47 4.59 -22.40
C GLY A 192 6.13 3.11 -22.27
N MET A 193 5.18 2.74 -21.40
CA MET A 193 4.70 1.36 -21.33
C MET A 193 3.61 1.10 -22.37
N ARG A 194 3.58 -0.10 -22.97
CA ARG A 194 2.57 -0.50 -23.96
C ARG A 194 2.12 -1.94 -23.77
N PHE A 195 0.80 -2.13 -23.79
CA PHE A 195 0.15 -3.43 -23.73
C PHE A 195 0.00 -4.01 -25.15
N GLY A 196 0.52 -5.22 -25.37
CA GLY A 196 0.50 -5.95 -26.64
C GLY A 196 -0.53 -7.10 -26.65
N ARG A 197 -1.05 -7.44 -27.84
CA ARG A 197 -2.16 -8.40 -28.03
C ARG A 197 -1.89 -9.81 -27.52
N ASN A 198 -0.63 -10.25 -27.56
CA ASN A 198 -0.23 -11.59 -27.13
C ASN A 198 0.15 -11.65 -25.64
N GLY A 199 -0.32 -10.69 -24.84
CA GLY A 199 0.08 -10.52 -23.45
C GLY A 199 1.52 -10.02 -23.27
N GLN A 200 2.12 -9.47 -24.32
CA GLN A 200 3.41 -8.77 -24.23
C GLN A 200 3.23 -7.41 -23.58
N LEU A 201 4.03 -7.08 -22.57
CA LEU A 201 4.08 -5.76 -21.97
C LEU A 201 5.44 -5.15 -22.31
N VAL A 202 5.44 -4.05 -23.05
CA VAL A 202 6.66 -3.27 -23.30
C VAL A 202 6.82 -2.30 -22.15
N THR A 203 8.00 -2.27 -21.54
CA THR A 203 8.35 -1.34 -20.46
C THR A 203 9.68 -0.64 -20.76
N PRO A 204 9.94 0.53 -20.15
CA PRO A 204 11.24 1.19 -20.27
C PRO A 204 12.43 0.36 -19.77
N TRP A 205 12.18 -0.68 -18.97
CA TRP A 205 13.21 -1.52 -18.35
C TRP A 205 13.30 -2.91 -18.99
N GLY A 206 12.63 -3.12 -20.12
CA GLY A 206 12.62 -4.39 -20.85
C GLY A 206 11.22 -4.96 -21.03
N GLY A 207 11.18 -6.25 -21.37
CA GLY A 207 9.93 -6.98 -21.60
C GLY A 207 9.23 -7.38 -20.30
N GLY A 208 7.91 -7.44 -20.37
CA GLY A 208 7.05 -8.00 -19.34
C GLY A 208 5.90 -8.79 -19.96
N GLU A 209 5.06 -9.31 -19.09
CA GLU A 209 3.90 -10.11 -19.44
C GLU A 209 2.65 -9.55 -18.79
N TRP A 210 1.51 -9.76 -19.43
CA TRP A 210 0.23 -9.35 -18.89
C TRP A 210 -0.89 -10.24 -19.42
N GLY A 211 -2.06 -10.14 -18.79
CA GLY A 211 -3.25 -10.87 -19.20
C GLY A 211 -4.43 -10.56 -18.31
N VAL A 212 -5.51 -11.33 -18.44
CA VAL A 212 -6.74 -11.12 -17.68
C VAL A 212 -6.82 -12.13 -16.54
N VAL A 213 -7.24 -11.68 -15.36
CA VAL A 213 -7.45 -12.58 -14.22
C VAL A 213 -8.64 -13.50 -14.51
N SER A 214 -8.47 -14.81 -14.30
CA SER A 214 -9.46 -15.83 -14.66
C SER A 214 -10.83 -15.53 -14.04
N GLY A 215 -11.87 -15.54 -14.88
CA GLY A 215 -13.26 -15.27 -14.45
C GLY A 215 -13.55 -13.81 -14.07
N LYS A 216 -12.63 -12.87 -14.34
CA LYS A 216 -12.79 -11.43 -14.03
C LYS A 216 -12.34 -10.55 -15.21
N SER A 217 -13.28 -10.20 -16.08
CA SER A 217 -13.01 -9.35 -17.26
C SER A 217 -12.50 -7.94 -16.92
N GLU A 218 -12.78 -7.44 -15.72
CA GLU A 218 -12.42 -6.07 -15.30
C GLU A 218 -11.07 -5.98 -14.56
N ILE A 219 -10.32 -7.08 -14.52
CA ILE A 219 -9.07 -7.18 -13.76
C ILE A 219 -8.01 -7.76 -14.67
N VAL A 220 -6.91 -7.02 -14.84
CA VAL A 220 -5.74 -7.49 -15.59
C VAL A 220 -4.57 -7.66 -14.65
N PHE A 221 -3.69 -8.58 -14.97
CA PHE A 221 -2.40 -8.72 -14.31
C PHE A 221 -1.29 -8.20 -15.19
N ALA A 222 -0.22 -7.72 -14.58
CA ALA A 222 1.02 -7.36 -15.25
C ALA A 222 2.20 -7.86 -14.43
N ASP A 223 3.19 -8.42 -15.09
CA ASP A 223 4.42 -8.93 -14.51
C ASP A 223 5.60 -8.33 -15.28
N PHE A 224 6.43 -7.56 -14.59
CA PHE A 224 7.63 -6.95 -15.16
C PHE A 224 8.62 -6.66 -14.03
N MET A 225 9.92 -6.66 -14.33
CA MET A 225 10.97 -6.38 -13.34
C MET A 225 10.91 -7.29 -12.10
N GLY A 226 10.44 -8.53 -12.25
CA GLY A 226 10.25 -9.46 -11.15
C GLY A 226 9.15 -9.03 -10.15
N GLN A 227 8.29 -8.09 -10.55
CA GLN A 227 7.19 -7.58 -9.73
C GLN A 227 5.87 -7.85 -10.44
N GLN A 228 4.99 -8.52 -9.71
CA GLN A 228 3.63 -8.79 -10.16
C GLN A 228 2.69 -7.70 -9.70
N HIS A 229 1.73 -7.35 -10.54
CA HIS A 229 0.75 -6.30 -10.31
C HIS A 229 -0.64 -6.78 -10.70
N ILE A 230 -1.65 -6.36 -9.93
CA ILE A 230 -3.06 -6.45 -10.30
C ILE A 230 -3.57 -5.06 -10.63
N VAL A 231 -4.06 -4.87 -11.85
CA VAL A 231 -4.64 -3.62 -12.31
C VAL A 231 -6.16 -3.73 -12.34
N THR A 232 -6.82 -2.74 -11.75
CA THR A 232 -8.28 -2.66 -11.67
C THR A 232 -8.78 -1.30 -12.14
N ASP A 233 -9.88 -1.30 -12.88
CA ASP A 233 -10.67 -0.10 -13.15
C ASP A 233 -11.64 0.13 -11.99
N ARG A 234 -11.47 1.26 -11.29
CA ARG A 234 -12.38 1.70 -10.20
C ARG A 234 -13.37 2.77 -10.68
N GLY A 235 -13.67 2.79 -11.98
CA GLY A 235 -14.55 3.77 -12.60
C GLY A 235 -13.90 5.15 -12.77
N ARG A 236 -12.57 5.21 -12.84
CA ARG A 236 -11.79 6.47 -12.89
C ARG A 236 -10.97 6.64 -14.16
N TRP A 237 -11.37 5.98 -15.25
CA TRP A 237 -10.67 6.07 -16.53
C TRP A 237 -10.39 7.53 -16.94
N PRO A 238 -9.18 7.86 -17.44
CA PRO A 238 -8.09 6.95 -17.84
C PRO A 238 -7.16 6.52 -16.71
N GLU A 239 -7.50 6.79 -15.44
CA GLU A 239 -6.73 6.34 -14.29
C GLU A 239 -7.22 5.00 -13.75
N LEU A 240 -6.28 4.08 -13.60
CA LEU A 240 -6.46 2.75 -13.06
C LEU A 240 -5.59 2.58 -11.81
N VAL A 241 -5.98 1.65 -10.94
CA VAL A 241 -5.21 1.31 -9.74
C VAL A 241 -4.44 0.02 -10.01
N SER A 242 -3.11 0.11 -9.91
CA SER A 242 -2.20 -1.03 -9.96
C SER A 242 -1.73 -1.39 -8.55
N THR A 243 -2.11 -2.57 -8.06
CA THR A 243 -1.69 -3.09 -6.76
C THR A 243 -0.53 -4.06 -6.95
N ARG A 244 0.65 -3.75 -6.42
CA ARG A 244 1.82 -4.64 -6.47
C ARG A 244 1.64 -5.83 -5.54
N CYS A 245 1.86 -7.04 -6.02
CA CYS A 245 1.55 -8.28 -5.30
C CYS A 245 2.51 -8.62 -4.17
N ALA A 246 3.78 -8.21 -4.28
CA ALA A 246 4.76 -8.43 -3.21
C ALA A 246 4.33 -7.73 -1.90
N ASP A 247 3.48 -6.72 -2.00
CA ASP A 247 3.55 -5.66 -1.00
C ASP A 247 2.20 -4.93 -0.82
N MET A 248 1.25 -5.16 -1.73
CA MET A 248 -0.09 -4.59 -1.79
C MET A 248 -0.11 -3.06 -1.86
N GLU A 249 1.00 -2.44 -2.27
CA GLU A 249 1.06 -1.00 -2.52
C GLU A 249 0.31 -0.66 -3.81
N ASN A 250 -0.51 0.38 -3.74
CA ASN A 250 -1.22 0.90 -4.89
C ASN A 250 -0.38 1.97 -5.57
N VAL A 251 -0.17 1.81 -6.87
CA VAL A 251 0.40 2.83 -7.75
C VAL A 251 -0.60 3.19 -8.83
N THR A 252 -0.57 4.44 -9.26
CA THR A 252 -1.44 4.92 -10.32
C THR A 252 -0.91 4.46 -11.67
N LEU A 253 -1.80 3.91 -12.48
CA LEU A 253 -1.59 3.65 -13.89
C LEU A 253 -2.50 4.58 -14.67
N ARG A 254 -1.93 5.45 -15.51
CA ARG A 254 -2.68 6.39 -16.33
C ARG A 254 -2.54 6.01 -17.79
N VAL A 255 -3.66 5.79 -18.45
CA VAL A 255 -3.72 5.47 -19.87
C VAL A 255 -3.66 6.75 -20.70
N ILE A 256 -2.82 6.78 -21.72
CA ILE A 256 -2.75 7.87 -22.69
C ILE A 256 -3.41 7.35 -23.97
N SER A 257 -4.61 7.85 -24.26
CA SER A 257 -5.27 7.62 -25.55
C SER A 257 -4.55 8.40 -26.64
N GLU A 258 -4.66 7.92 -27.88
CA GLU A 258 -4.36 8.73 -29.08
C GLU A 258 -5.16 10.03 -29.09
#